data_AF-U6KKQ1-F1
#
_entry.id   AF-U6KKQ1-F1
#
_cell.length_a   1.000
_cell.length_b   1.000
_cell.length_c   1.000
_cell.angle_alpha   90.00
_cell.angle_beta   90.00
_cell.angle_gamma   90.00
#
_symmetry.space_group_name_H-M   'P 1'
#
loop_
_entity.id
_entity.type
_entity.pdbx_description
1 polymer ?
#
loop_
_entity_poly.entity_id
_entity_poly.type
_entity_poly.pdbx_seq_one_letter_code
_entity_poly.pdbx_strand_id
1 'polypeptide(L)'
;MEGLSTETGAPWGPSEGTSQPPGEDSRETDPRITGEASFVGPPGGPPRGPLGEPLVPGRAVGALGPPVGCRKVCVLASSEVHFCSTSQKGEKEFVAEAGVSLASLLAMHRACRSCGYTLEFVTPSGSPPPVASFGSLEEVGLLLSKQREADAEMLLQQLQQTQQLRKATAADYCCLLLPHHLGAAIDLYNSTNTGALIKEFGALKKPVGVLGYGAFALCAKPLSGSEGFPLAGRLISTVPLAEEARHPYFGLLPLHLELHFAAEGARTAAAPGGSEGLVIDGQLVSASSETATELLLRVLILLASMQQQQQHQ
;
A
#
# COMPACT_ATOMS: atom_id res chain seq x y z
N MET A 1 64.90 13.55 13.54
CA MET A 1 65.03 15.01 13.75
C MET A 1 63.91 15.65 12.96
N GLU A 2 63.04 16.32 13.69
CA GLU A 2 61.83 17.01 13.23
C GLU A 2 62.17 18.22 12.33
N GLY A 3 61.20 18.66 11.53
CA GLY A 3 61.26 19.91 10.80
C GLY A 3 60.02 20.16 9.95
N LEU A 4 59.01 20.82 10.56
CA LEU A 4 57.85 21.41 9.90
C LEU A 4 58.23 22.58 8.97
N SER A 5 57.45 22.79 7.91
CA SER A 5 57.09 24.11 7.30
C SER A 5 55.96 23.85 6.27
N THR A 6 54.69 24.12 6.60
CA THR A 6 53.91 25.35 6.30
C THR A 6 53.68 25.63 4.82
N GLU A 7 52.44 25.43 4.37
CA GLU A 7 51.75 26.40 3.50
C GLU A 7 50.31 26.58 3.96
N THR A 8 50.04 27.80 4.41
CA THR A 8 48.75 28.41 4.71
C THR A 8 48.31 29.26 3.53
N GLY A 9 47.01 29.25 3.19
CA GLY A 9 46.37 30.44 2.64
C GLY A 9 45.35 30.22 1.53
N ALA A 10 44.07 30.20 1.90
CA ALA A 10 43.03 30.91 1.15
C ALA A 10 41.88 31.32 2.09
N PRO A 11 41.26 32.51 1.92
CA PRO A 11 40.49 33.19 2.95
C PRO A 11 38.96 33.09 2.77
N TRP A 12 38.27 33.48 3.83
CA TRP A 12 36.80 33.57 3.99
C TRP A 12 36.14 34.62 3.06
N GLY A 13 34.83 34.44 2.77
CA GLY A 13 33.96 35.20 1.81
C GLY A 13 33.64 36.66 2.18
N PRO A 14 32.45 37.26 1.90
CA PRO A 14 31.21 36.79 1.24
C PRO A 14 30.69 37.75 0.11
N SER A 15 29.51 37.50 -0.48
CA SER A 15 28.68 38.58 -1.06
C SER A 15 27.19 38.23 -1.10
N GLU A 16 26.43 38.92 -0.25
CA GLU A 16 24.98 39.11 -0.33
C GLU A 16 24.60 39.83 -1.65
N GLY A 17 23.40 39.53 -2.15
CA GLY A 17 22.82 40.17 -3.33
C GLY A 17 21.30 40.15 -3.25
N THR A 18 20.76 40.99 -2.38
CA THR A 18 19.34 41.36 -2.29
C THR A 18 18.92 42.12 -3.55
N SER A 19 17.76 41.80 -4.15
CA SER A 19 17.00 42.74 -4.99
C SER A 19 15.56 42.26 -5.23
N GLN A 20 14.61 43.07 -4.77
CA GLN A 20 13.19 43.13 -5.12
C GLN A 20 12.84 44.65 -5.19
N PRO A 21 11.66 45.08 -5.65
CA PRO A 21 11.03 45.12 -6.98
C PRO A 21 10.95 46.58 -7.51
N PRO A 22 10.14 46.91 -8.55
CA PRO A 22 8.74 47.40 -8.34
C PRO A 22 7.78 46.87 -9.44
N GLY A 23 6.45 46.98 -9.46
CA GLY A 23 5.47 47.83 -8.78
C GLY A 23 4.48 48.39 -9.83
N GLU A 24 3.17 48.20 -9.61
CA GLU A 24 2.02 48.92 -10.21
C GLU A 24 1.72 48.65 -11.72
N ASP A 25 0.49 48.66 -12.25
CA ASP A 25 -0.72 49.40 -11.85
C ASP A 25 -2.00 48.85 -12.56
N SER A 26 -3.16 49.12 -11.93
CA SER A 26 -4.50 49.44 -12.48
C SER A 26 -5.26 48.44 -13.40
N ARG A 27 -6.46 47.95 -13.04
CA ARG A 27 -7.80 48.57 -12.82
C ARG A 27 -8.68 48.66 -14.09
N GLU A 28 -9.93 48.21 -13.89
CA GLU A 28 -11.18 48.68 -14.54
C GLU A 28 -11.37 48.29 -16.03
N THR A 29 -12.55 47.96 -16.58
CA THR A 29 -13.95 47.98 -16.15
C THR A 29 -14.81 47.21 -17.17
N ASP A 30 -15.94 46.69 -16.69
CA ASP A 30 -17.17 46.25 -17.39
C ASP A 30 -17.68 47.35 -18.38
N PRO A 31 -18.59 47.07 -19.36
CA PRO A 31 -19.99 46.82 -18.97
C PRO A 31 -20.82 45.90 -19.89
N ARG A 32 -21.88 45.37 -19.26
CA ARG A 32 -23.10 44.82 -19.85
C ARG A 32 -23.94 45.89 -20.60
N ILE A 33 -24.60 45.48 -21.68
CA ILE A 33 -25.79 46.10 -22.32
C ILE A 33 -26.63 44.94 -22.90
N THR A 34 -27.73 44.46 -22.31
CA THR A 34 -29.16 44.88 -22.32
C THR A 34 -29.89 44.95 -23.69
N GLY A 35 -31.07 44.32 -23.76
CA GLY A 35 -32.18 44.59 -24.71
C GLY A 35 -32.61 43.36 -25.53
N GLU A 36 -33.57 42.54 -25.07
CA GLU A 36 -35.03 42.60 -25.36
C GLU A 36 -35.42 42.65 -26.84
N ALA A 37 -36.15 41.62 -27.30
CA ALA A 37 -37.26 41.78 -28.24
C ALA A 37 -38.28 40.63 -28.10
N SER A 38 -39.52 41.04 -27.86
CA SER A 38 -40.72 40.25 -27.60
C SER A 38 -41.39 39.78 -28.90
N PHE A 39 -42.17 38.68 -28.86
CA PHE A 39 -43.39 38.59 -29.68
C PHE A 39 -44.44 37.62 -29.10
N VAL A 40 -45.69 37.98 -29.35
CA VAL A 40 -46.97 37.63 -28.71
C VAL A 40 -47.66 36.45 -29.43
N GLY A 41 -48.40 35.58 -28.71
CA GLY A 41 -49.23 34.45 -29.26
C GLY A 41 -50.69 34.85 -29.59
N PRO A 42 -51.72 33.98 -29.43
CA PRO A 42 -52.05 32.63 -29.95
C PRO A 42 -53.41 32.70 -30.76
N PRO A 43 -54.39 31.74 -30.83
CA PRO A 43 -54.48 30.30 -30.50
C PRO A 43 -55.16 29.41 -31.59
N GLY A 44 -55.19 28.08 -31.38
CA GLY A 44 -56.10 27.15 -32.08
C GLY A 44 -55.84 25.67 -31.75
N GLY A 45 -56.80 24.98 -31.13
CA GLY A 45 -56.82 23.51 -30.93
C GLY A 45 -57.95 22.84 -31.75
N PRO A 46 -58.36 21.59 -31.44
CA PRO A 46 -57.69 20.31 -31.75
C PRO A 46 -58.52 19.43 -32.72
N PRO A 47 -58.15 18.16 -32.95
CA PRO A 47 -59.02 17.10 -32.41
C PRO A 47 -58.30 15.88 -31.81
N ARG A 48 -59.06 15.18 -30.96
CA ARG A 48 -58.71 13.96 -30.20
C ARG A 48 -58.77 12.68 -31.06
N GLY A 49 -57.85 11.76 -30.80
CA GLY A 49 -57.86 10.34 -31.20
C GLY A 49 -57.22 9.48 -30.09
N PRO A 50 -57.51 8.17 -30.01
CA PRO A 50 -57.79 7.49 -28.74
C PRO A 50 -56.56 6.98 -27.96
N LEU A 51 -56.79 6.81 -26.67
CA LEU A 51 -55.92 6.27 -25.63
C LEU A 51 -55.46 4.84 -25.96
N GLY A 52 -54.15 4.66 -26.11
CA GLY A 52 -53.46 3.36 -26.09
C GLY A 52 -52.60 3.23 -24.83
N GLU A 53 -52.59 2.04 -24.25
CA GLU A 53 -52.02 1.66 -22.96
C GLU A 53 -50.51 1.99 -22.79
N PRO A 54 -50.03 2.21 -21.55
CA PRO A 54 -48.62 2.48 -21.30
C PRO A 54 -47.75 1.23 -21.52
N LEU A 55 -46.72 1.37 -22.36
CA LEU A 55 -45.63 0.41 -22.50
C LEU A 55 -44.95 0.15 -21.16
N VAL A 56 -44.91 -1.13 -20.76
CA VAL A 56 -44.06 -1.63 -19.69
C VAL A 56 -42.58 -1.46 -20.10
N PRO A 57 -41.72 -0.79 -19.33
CA PRO A 57 -40.30 -0.72 -19.66
C PRO A 57 -39.66 -2.10 -19.52
N GLY A 58 -38.92 -2.47 -20.57
CA GLY A 58 -38.21 -3.73 -20.70
C GLY A 58 -37.36 -4.07 -19.48
N ARG A 59 -37.57 -5.32 -19.04
CA ARG A 59 -36.64 -6.22 -18.35
C ARG A 59 -35.19 -5.74 -18.47
N ALA A 60 -34.64 -5.30 -17.33
CA ALA A 60 -33.22 -5.03 -17.18
C ALA A 60 -32.43 -6.19 -17.77
N VAL A 61 -31.58 -5.88 -18.75
CA VAL A 61 -30.49 -6.76 -19.15
C VAL A 61 -29.65 -6.91 -17.89
N GLY A 62 -29.83 -8.05 -17.22
CA GLY A 62 -28.94 -8.45 -16.14
C GLY A 62 -27.54 -8.44 -16.73
N ALA A 63 -26.72 -7.48 -16.31
CA ALA A 63 -25.29 -7.58 -16.50
C ALA A 63 -24.91 -8.94 -15.91
N LEU A 64 -24.52 -9.88 -16.78
CA LEU A 64 -23.90 -11.12 -16.33
C LEU A 64 -22.66 -10.69 -15.56
N GLY A 65 -22.76 -10.68 -14.24
CA GLY A 65 -21.61 -10.53 -13.37
C GLY A 65 -20.63 -11.65 -13.69
N PRO A 66 -19.32 -11.38 -13.72
CA PRO A 66 -18.33 -12.45 -13.89
C PRO A 66 -18.47 -13.46 -12.74
N PRO A 67 -18.04 -14.73 -12.95
CA PRO A 67 -18.20 -15.79 -11.96
C PRO A 67 -17.70 -15.32 -10.59
N VAL A 68 -18.46 -15.63 -9.54
CA VAL A 68 -18.21 -15.15 -8.17
C VAL A 68 -17.04 -15.93 -7.57
N GLY A 69 -15.84 -15.64 -8.07
CA GLY A 69 -14.59 -15.98 -7.40
C GLY A 69 -14.44 -15.13 -6.14
N CYS A 70 -13.60 -15.59 -5.21
CA CYS A 70 -13.26 -14.81 -4.04
C CYS A 70 -12.70 -13.43 -4.48
N ARG A 71 -13.26 -12.33 -3.95
CA ARG A 71 -12.82 -10.95 -4.21
C ARG A 71 -12.19 -10.27 -3.00
N LYS A 72 -11.70 -11.07 -2.06
CA LYS A 72 -11.13 -10.61 -0.81
C LYS A 72 -9.61 -10.68 -0.88
N VAL A 73 -8.92 -9.58 -0.60
CA VAL A 73 -7.45 -9.52 -0.50
C VAL A 73 -7.07 -9.65 0.96
N CYS A 74 -6.17 -10.59 1.28
CA CYS A 74 -5.59 -10.70 2.62
C CYS A 74 -4.45 -9.70 2.77
N VAL A 75 -4.54 -8.79 3.74
CA VAL A 75 -3.42 -7.91 4.12
C VAL A 75 -2.88 -8.39 5.46
N LEU A 76 -1.72 -9.06 5.44
CA LEU A 76 -1.08 -9.55 6.65
C LEU A 76 -0.15 -8.46 7.22
N ALA A 77 -0.52 -7.90 8.35
CA ALA A 77 0.22 -6.85 9.04
C ALA A 77 0.57 -7.25 10.48
N SER A 78 1.60 -6.61 11.02
CA SER A 78 2.03 -6.77 12.40
C SER A 78 1.03 -6.18 13.39
N SER A 79 1.07 -6.67 14.62
CA SER A 79 0.38 -6.09 15.78
C SER A 79 1.24 -5.04 16.52
N GLU A 80 2.49 -4.86 16.13
CA GLU A 80 3.48 -4.06 16.86
C GLU A 80 3.45 -2.58 16.46
N VAL A 81 3.28 -1.70 17.45
CA VAL A 81 3.22 -0.24 17.24
C VAL A 81 4.62 0.35 17.10
N HIS A 82 5.58 -0.14 17.89
CA HIS A 82 6.94 0.41 17.97
C HIS A 82 7.99 -0.68 17.77
N PHE A 83 9.08 -0.31 17.11
CA PHE A 83 10.31 -1.07 17.06
C PHE A 83 11.23 -0.55 18.17
N CYS A 84 11.54 -1.40 19.15
CA CYS A 84 12.30 -1.02 20.34
C CYS A 84 13.60 -1.82 20.46
N SER A 85 14.64 -1.18 20.99
CA SER A 85 15.86 -1.85 21.46
C SER A 85 15.69 -2.28 22.93
N THR A 86 16.48 -3.25 23.38
CA THR A 86 16.55 -3.63 24.79
C THR A 86 17.91 -3.20 25.36
N SER A 87 17.89 -2.32 26.37
CA SER A 87 19.10 -1.86 27.04
C SER A 87 19.75 -2.99 27.85
N GLN A 88 21.01 -2.81 28.29
CA GLN A 88 21.69 -3.78 29.17
C GLN A 88 20.95 -4.01 30.51
N LYS A 89 20.10 -3.07 30.92
CA LYS A 89 19.27 -3.18 32.12
C LYS A 89 17.89 -3.82 31.86
N GLY A 90 17.62 -4.21 30.61
CA GLY A 90 16.34 -4.80 30.20
C GLY A 90 15.24 -3.78 29.88
N GLU A 91 15.56 -2.48 29.82
CA GLU A 91 14.59 -1.43 29.50
C GLU A 91 14.36 -1.37 27.98
N LYS A 92 13.09 -1.22 27.56
CA LYS A 92 12.75 -1.04 26.15
C LYS A 92 12.91 0.43 25.77
N GLU A 93 13.78 0.70 24.81
CA GLU A 93 14.00 2.04 24.26
C GLU A 93 13.36 2.13 22.87
N PHE A 94 12.53 3.16 22.65
CA PHE A 94 11.92 3.42 21.34
C PHE A 94 13.01 3.73 20.30
N VAL A 95 12.91 3.09 19.13
CA VAL A 95 13.83 3.33 18.00
C VAL A 95 13.07 3.89 16.80
N ALA A 96 11.94 3.27 16.44
CA ALA A 96 11.12 3.69 15.31
C ALA A 96 9.67 3.24 15.42
N GLU A 97 8.80 3.86 14.64
CA GLU A 97 7.44 3.39 14.39
C GLU A 97 7.47 2.05 13.64
N ALA A 98 6.61 1.09 14.04
CA ALA A 98 6.54 -0.24 13.44
C ALA A 98 5.29 -0.50 12.60
N GLY A 99 4.29 0.38 12.70
CA GLY A 99 3.02 0.28 11.99
C GLY A 99 3.10 0.50 10.48
N VAL A 100 1.98 0.24 9.80
CA VAL A 100 1.81 0.52 8.37
C VAL A 100 1.51 2.01 8.19
N SER A 101 2.09 2.67 7.19
CA SER A 101 1.82 4.09 6.94
C SER A 101 0.36 4.30 6.49
N LEU A 102 -0.23 5.44 6.91
CA LEU A 102 -1.57 5.81 6.47
C LEU A 102 -1.66 5.95 4.94
N ALA A 103 -0.60 6.45 4.30
CA ALA A 103 -0.52 6.55 2.84
C ALA A 103 -0.65 5.18 2.16
N SER A 104 0.03 4.16 2.68
CA SER A 104 -0.09 2.79 2.18
C SER A 104 -1.49 2.22 2.40
N LEU A 105 -2.10 2.43 3.57
CA LEU A 105 -3.47 2.00 3.85
C LEU A 105 -4.48 2.60 2.86
N LEU A 106 -4.37 3.91 2.60
CA LEU A 106 -5.20 4.61 1.62
C LEU A 106 -4.97 4.10 0.20
N ALA A 107 -3.71 3.91 -0.20
CA ALA A 107 -3.34 3.37 -1.51
C ALA A 107 -3.96 1.98 -1.74
N MET A 108 -3.87 1.10 -0.73
CA MET A 108 -4.48 -0.23 -0.77
C MET A 108 -6.01 -0.14 -0.90
N HIS A 109 -6.64 0.68 -0.07
CA HIS A 109 -8.10 0.83 -0.04
C HIS A 109 -8.63 1.32 -1.39
N ARG A 110 -8.02 2.38 -1.94
CA ARG A 110 -8.41 2.96 -3.22
C ARG A 110 -8.21 1.99 -4.38
N ALA A 111 -7.08 1.28 -4.42
CA ALA A 111 -6.83 0.26 -5.44
C ALA A 111 -7.88 -0.86 -5.39
N CYS A 112 -8.13 -1.47 -4.22
CA CYS A 112 -9.13 -2.51 -4.08
C CYS A 112 -10.53 -2.03 -4.48
N ARG A 113 -10.96 -0.86 -4.00
CA ARG A 113 -12.25 -0.27 -4.34
C ARG A 113 -12.39 -0.07 -5.85
N SER A 114 -11.36 0.49 -6.50
CA SER A 114 -11.38 0.73 -7.95
C SER A 114 -11.50 -0.56 -8.77
N CYS A 115 -11.03 -1.69 -8.24
CA CYS A 115 -11.11 -3.00 -8.89
C CYS A 115 -12.31 -3.84 -8.45
N GLY A 116 -13.14 -3.37 -7.50
CA GLY A 116 -14.27 -4.13 -6.95
C GLY A 116 -13.86 -5.30 -6.05
N TYR A 117 -12.75 -5.15 -5.33
CA TYR A 117 -12.23 -6.06 -4.31
C TYR A 117 -12.34 -5.44 -2.91
N THR A 118 -12.31 -6.29 -1.89
CA THR A 118 -12.38 -5.86 -0.48
C THR A 118 -11.08 -6.25 0.24
N LEU A 119 -10.55 -5.34 1.07
CA LEU A 119 -9.44 -5.65 1.97
C LEU A 119 -9.97 -6.34 3.23
N GLU A 120 -9.25 -7.35 3.68
CA GLU A 120 -9.36 -7.87 5.04
C GLU A 120 -7.98 -7.88 5.68
N PHE A 121 -7.86 -7.18 6.80
CA PHE A 121 -6.63 -7.13 7.56
C PHE A 121 -6.53 -8.37 8.43
N VAL A 122 -5.33 -8.93 8.50
CA VAL A 122 -4.99 -10.08 9.33
C VAL A 122 -3.78 -9.71 10.18
N THR A 123 -3.90 -9.85 11.50
CA THR A 123 -2.80 -9.61 12.44
C THR A 123 -2.63 -10.77 13.41
N PRO A 124 -1.44 -11.01 13.99
CA PRO A 124 -1.24 -12.05 14.99
C PRO A 124 -2.19 -11.95 16.19
N SER A 125 -2.42 -10.73 16.70
CA SER A 125 -3.34 -10.46 17.81
C SER A 125 -4.82 -10.55 17.41
N GLY A 126 -5.16 -10.25 16.15
CA GLY A 126 -6.53 -9.98 15.71
C GLY A 126 -7.04 -8.58 16.08
N SER A 127 -6.20 -7.74 16.69
CA SER A 127 -6.49 -6.31 16.86
C SER A 127 -6.17 -5.54 15.58
N PRO A 128 -6.76 -4.34 15.38
CA PRO A 128 -6.41 -3.50 14.24
C PRO A 128 -4.91 -3.30 14.10
N PRO A 129 -4.36 -3.35 12.86
CA PRO A 129 -2.95 -3.07 12.66
C PRO A 129 -2.64 -1.62 13.05
N PRO A 130 -1.50 -1.36 13.71
CA PRO A 130 -1.12 -0.01 14.06
C PRO A 130 -0.83 0.82 12.81
N VAL A 131 -1.31 2.06 12.82
CA VAL A 131 -1.06 3.05 11.77
C VAL A 131 0.11 3.90 12.23
N ALA A 132 1.21 3.89 11.47
CA ALA A 132 2.42 4.62 11.84
C ALA A 132 2.12 6.12 12.07
N SER A 133 2.71 6.70 13.11
CA SER A 133 2.46 8.10 13.54
C SER A 133 1.10 8.39 14.18
N PHE A 134 0.27 7.38 14.46
CA PHE A 134 -1.02 7.55 15.14
C PHE A 134 -1.13 6.64 16.36
N GLY A 135 -1.66 7.18 17.46
CA GLY A 135 -1.87 6.41 18.69
C GLY A 135 -3.16 5.59 18.69
N SER A 136 -4.15 5.99 17.87
CA SER A 136 -5.43 5.29 17.78
C SER A 136 -6.13 5.45 16.42
N LEU A 137 -7.12 4.58 16.16
CA LEU A 137 -7.96 4.71 14.97
C LEU A 137 -8.89 5.92 15.02
N GLU A 138 -9.24 6.43 16.21
CA GLU A 138 -10.03 7.67 16.31
C GLU A 138 -9.24 8.87 15.76
N GLU A 139 -7.94 8.96 16.06
CA GLU A 139 -7.05 10.01 15.52
C GLU A 139 -6.95 9.93 13.99
N VAL A 140 -6.83 8.72 13.45
CA VAL A 140 -6.85 8.47 12.01
C VAL A 140 -8.19 8.94 11.40
N GLY A 141 -9.31 8.56 12.01
CA GLY A 141 -10.63 8.96 11.52
C GLY A 141 -10.85 10.47 11.53
N LEU A 142 -10.38 11.17 12.56
CA LEU A 142 -10.42 12.63 12.61
C LEU A 142 -9.59 13.27 11.49
N LEU A 143 -8.41 12.74 11.20
CA LEU A 143 -7.57 13.23 10.10
C LEU A 143 -8.25 13.01 8.74
N LEU A 144 -8.74 11.80 8.48
CA LEU A 144 -9.40 11.46 7.21
C LEU A 144 -10.66 12.29 6.99
N SER A 145 -11.44 12.53 8.04
CA SER A 145 -12.61 13.41 8.00
C SER A 145 -12.23 14.85 7.66
N LYS A 146 -11.17 15.40 8.28
CA LYS A 146 -10.64 16.73 7.96
C LYS A 146 -10.16 16.82 6.50
N GLN A 147 -9.52 15.76 6.00
CA GLN A 147 -9.06 15.67 4.61
C GLN A 147 -10.19 15.38 3.61
N ARG A 148 -11.42 15.12 4.08
CA ARG A 148 -12.57 14.69 3.27
C ARG A 148 -12.23 13.48 2.41
N GLU A 149 -11.49 12.53 2.99
CA GLU A 149 -11.13 11.30 2.32
C GLU A 149 -12.38 10.52 1.94
N ALA A 150 -12.48 10.15 0.66
CA ALA A 150 -13.59 9.34 0.19
C ALA A 150 -13.56 7.97 0.87
N ASP A 151 -14.72 7.52 1.37
CA ASP A 151 -14.90 6.19 1.95
C ASP A 151 -14.00 5.89 3.16
N ALA A 152 -13.52 6.93 3.85
CA ALA A 152 -12.74 6.80 5.08
C ALA A 152 -13.40 5.86 6.10
N GLU A 153 -14.72 5.95 6.26
CA GLU A 153 -15.49 5.09 7.16
C GLU A 153 -15.35 3.60 6.80
N MET A 154 -15.28 3.27 5.50
CA MET A 154 -15.11 1.91 5.04
C MET A 154 -13.71 1.38 5.37
N LEU A 155 -12.67 2.19 5.19
CA LEU A 155 -11.31 1.83 5.60
C LEU A 155 -11.22 1.64 7.12
N LEU A 156 -11.79 2.54 7.91
CA LEU A 156 -11.82 2.43 9.38
C LEU A 156 -12.56 1.15 9.81
N GLN A 157 -13.70 0.85 9.21
CA GLN A 157 -14.44 -0.37 9.47
C GLN A 157 -13.60 -1.62 9.11
N GLN A 158 -12.89 -1.62 7.98
CA GLN A 158 -12.00 -2.72 7.59
C GLN A 158 -10.87 -2.92 8.59
N LEU A 159 -10.25 -1.84 9.08
CA LEU A 159 -9.22 -1.89 10.11
C LEU A 159 -9.77 -2.43 11.44
N GLN A 160 -10.97 -2.01 11.83
CA GLN A 160 -11.64 -2.50 13.04
C GLN A 160 -12.02 -3.98 12.93
N GLN A 161 -12.41 -4.44 11.74
CA GLN A 161 -12.77 -5.83 11.45
C GLN A 161 -11.55 -6.70 11.12
N THR A 162 -10.47 -6.53 11.88
CA THR A 162 -9.25 -7.31 11.68
C THR A 162 -9.43 -8.76 12.14
N GLN A 163 -9.01 -9.69 11.29
CA GLN A 163 -9.03 -11.11 11.59
C GLN A 163 -7.75 -11.54 12.30
N GLN A 164 -7.89 -12.50 13.22
CA GLN A 164 -6.75 -13.10 13.88
C GLN A 164 -6.04 -14.10 12.95
N LEU A 165 -4.72 -13.99 12.84
CA LEU A 165 -3.88 -14.78 11.95
C LEU A 165 -4.14 -16.30 12.02
N ARG A 166 -4.27 -16.86 13.24
CA ARG A 166 -4.53 -18.30 13.43
C ARG A 166 -5.87 -18.81 12.88
N LYS A 167 -6.78 -17.89 12.51
CA LYS A 167 -8.09 -18.22 11.92
C LYS A 167 -8.13 -17.99 10.41
N ALA A 168 -7.12 -17.33 9.85
CA ALA A 168 -7.05 -17.06 8.42
C ALA A 168 -6.63 -18.31 7.64
N THR A 169 -7.32 -18.59 6.54
CA THR A 169 -6.91 -19.61 5.57
C THR A 169 -6.78 -18.99 4.19
N ALA A 170 -5.79 -19.43 3.42
CA ALA A 170 -5.57 -18.90 2.08
C ALA A 170 -6.78 -19.13 1.15
N ALA A 171 -7.63 -20.11 1.43
CA ALA A 171 -8.85 -20.41 0.64
C ALA A 171 -9.81 -19.20 0.54
N ASP A 172 -9.89 -18.41 1.61
CA ASP A 172 -10.85 -17.30 1.75
C ASP A 172 -10.44 -16.03 0.99
N TYR A 173 -9.27 -16.02 0.35
CA TYR A 173 -8.69 -14.84 -0.29
C TYR A 173 -8.32 -15.09 -1.75
N CYS A 174 -8.27 -14.05 -2.56
CA CYS A 174 -7.78 -14.15 -3.93
C CYS A 174 -6.25 -14.04 -4.02
N CYS A 175 -5.64 -13.22 -3.16
CA CYS A 175 -4.20 -13.00 -3.07
C CYS A 175 -3.80 -12.55 -1.65
N LEU A 176 -2.50 -12.61 -1.37
CA LEU A 176 -1.88 -12.14 -0.13
C LEU A 176 -1.05 -10.90 -0.41
N LEU A 177 -1.17 -9.89 0.44
CA LEU A 177 -0.33 -8.70 0.46
C LEU A 177 0.41 -8.61 1.80
N LEU A 178 1.74 -8.46 1.72
CA LEU A 178 2.66 -8.19 2.81
C LEU A 178 3.12 -6.71 2.68
N PRO A 179 2.44 -5.75 3.32
CA PRO A 179 2.74 -4.32 3.17
C PRO A 179 4.07 -3.96 3.82
N HIS A 180 4.63 -2.82 3.43
CA HIS A 180 5.85 -2.27 4.04
C HIS A 180 5.56 -1.78 5.45
N HIS A 181 6.22 -2.37 6.45
CA HIS A 181 6.21 -1.93 7.85
C HIS A 181 7.30 -2.66 8.65
N LEU A 182 7.89 -2.01 9.67
CA LEU A 182 8.97 -2.61 10.47
C LEU A 182 8.47 -3.67 11.47
N GLY A 183 7.20 -3.63 11.85
CA GLY A 183 6.63 -4.60 12.79
C GLY A 183 6.75 -6.05 12.31
N ALA A 184 6.81 -6.27 10.99
CA ALA A 184 7.03 -7.59 10.40
C ALA A 184 8.34 -8.25 10.88
N ALA A 185 9.37 -7.45 11.20
CA ALA A 185 10.65 -7.93 11.75
C ALA A 185 10.53 -8.45 13.20
N ILE A 186 9.44 -8.14 13.89
CA ILE A 186 9.24 -8.43 15.32
C ILE A 186 8.38 -9.68 15.47
N ASP A 187 7.10 -9.61 15.06
CA ASP A 187 6.11 -10.65 15.32
C ASP A 187 5.91 -11.59 14.13
N LEU A 188 5.81 -11.07 12.90
CA LEU A 188 5.56 -11.88 11.72
C LEU A 188 6.74 -12.80 11.41
N TYR A 189 7.97 -12.30 11.50
CA TYR A 189 9.22 -13.04 11.32
C TYR A 189 9.32 -14.28 12.23
N ASN A 190 8.84 -14.19 13.47
CA ASN A 190 8.94 -15.27 14.46
C ASN A 190 7.68 -16.17 14.54
N SER A 191 6.66 -15.89 13.72
CA SER A 191 5.34 -16.51 13.84
C SER A 191 5.20 -17.77 12.99
N THR A 192 4.92 -18.91 13.64
CA THR A 192 4.62 -20.17 12.93
C THR A 192 3.37 -20.09 12.07
N ASN A 193 2.39 -19.30 12.49
CA ASN A 193 1.15 -19.10 11.74
C ASN A 193 1.37 -18.25 10.50
N THR A 194 2.31 -17.31 10.54
CA THR A 194 2.71 -16.51 9.36
C THR A 194 3.26 -17.43 8.29
N GLY A 195 4.23 -18.28 8.66
CA GLY A 195 4.80 -19.25 7.73
C GLY A 195 3.77 -20.25 7.20
N ALA A 196 2.85 -20.71 8.05
CA ALA A 196 1.77 -21.61 7.64
C ALA A 196 0.84 -20.96 6.59
N LEU A 197 0.37 -19.72 6.84
CA LEU A 197 -0.52 -19.01 5.92
C LEU A 197 0.15 -18.78 4.57
N ILE A 198 1.40 -18.30 4.55
CA ILE A 198 2.15 -18.07 3.30
C ILE A 198 2.34 -19.39 2.53
N LYS A 199 2.61 -20.50 3.23
CA LYS A 199 2.70 -21.83 2.62
C LYS A 199 1.39 -22.26 1.98
N GLU A 200 0.25 -21.97 2.60
CA GLU A 200 -1.07 -22.23 2.01
C GLU A 200 -1.30 -21.44 0.71
N PHE A 201 -0.94 -20.14 0.68
CA PHE A 201 -1.02 -19.34 -0.56
C PHE A 201 -0.15 -19.94 -1.67
N GLY A 202 1.07 -20.37 -1.35
CA GLY A 202 1.96 -21.06 -2.28
C GLY A 202 1.39 -22.39 -2.79
N ALA A 203 0.82 -23.21 -1.91
CA ALA A 203 0.20 -24.49 -2.27
C ALA A 203 -1.01 -24.32 -3.20
N LEU A 204 -1.81 -23.28 -2.97
CA LEU A 204 -2.94 -22.90 -3.82
C LEU A 204 -2.51 -22.11 -5.08
N LYS A 205 -1.20 -21.86 -5.24
CA LYS A 205 -0.62 -21.05 -6.32
C LYS A 205 -1.22 -19.65 -6.41
N LYS A 206 -1.73 -19.09 -5.31
CA LYS A 206 -2.34 -17.75 -5.31
C LYS A 206 -1.25 -16.67 -5.33
N PRO A 207 -1.51 -15.48 -5.90
CA PRO A 207 -0.53 -14.41 -5.94
C PRO A 207 -0.16 -13.92 -4.53
N VAL A 208 1.13 -13.68 -4.31
CA VAL A 208 1.69 -13.11 -3.07
C VAL A 208 2.47 -11.86 -3.43
N GLY A 209 2.11 -10.74 -2.82
CA GLY A 209 2.76 -9.46 -3.00
C GLY A 209 3.51 -9.00 -1.77
N VAL A 210 4.70 -8.44 -1.96
CA VAL A 210 5.62 -8.11 -0.86
C VAL A 210 6.25 -6.73 -1.06
N LEU A 211 6.19 -5.90 -0.02
CA LEU A 211 6.70 -4.53 -0.05
C LEU A 211 7.74 -4.32 1.05
N GLY A 212 8.97 -3.97 0.68
CA GLY A 212 10.10 -3.66 1.56
C GLY A 212 10.18 -4.55 2.81
N TYR A 213 10.02 -3.96 4.01
CA TYR A 213 10.14 -4.70 5.28
C TYR A 213 9.02 -5.73 5.52
N GLY A 214 7.92 -5.69 4.77
CA GLY A 214 6.92 -6.77 4.78
C GLY A 214 7.52 -8.14 4.40
N ALA A 215 8.67 -8.15 3.72
CA ALA A 215 9.39 -9.37 3.36
C ALA A 215 9.94 -10.15 4.55
N PHE A 216 10.03 -9.56 5.76
CA PHE A 216 10.37 -10.31 6.97
C PHE A 216 9.39 -11.46 7.24
N ALA A 217 8.12 -11.32 6.84
CA ALA A 217 7.13 -12.38 6.96
C ALA A 217 7.47 -13.61 6.10
N LEU A 218 8.19 -13.47 4.98
CA LEU A 218 8.65 -14.59 4.15
C LEU A 218 9.74 -15.42 4.84
N CYS A 219 10.39 -14.90 5.88
CA CYS A 219 11.45 -15.60 6.60
C CYS A 219 10.90 -16.45 7.77
N ALA A 220 9.59 -16.36 8.04
CA ALA A 220 8.94 -17.00 9.18
C ALA A 220 8.91 -18.53 9.08
N LYS A 221 9.14 -19.23 10.19
CA LYS A 221 8.98 -20.70 10.24
C LYS A 221 7.51 -21.09 10.09
N PRO A 222 7.15 -22.26 9.53
CA PRO A 222 8.02 -23.31 8.98
C PRO A 222 8.56 -23.03 7.56
N LEU A 223 8.58 -21.78 7.05
CA LEU A 223 9.20 -21.48 5.75
C LEU A 223 10.73 -21.62 5.79
N SER A 224 11.36 -21.46 6.96
CA SER A 224 12.79 -21.69 7.16
C SER A 224 13.07 -23.05 7.82
N GLY A 225 13.71 -23.95 7.07
CA GLY A 225 14.11 -25.29 7.53
C GLY A 225 13.54 -26.43 6.68
N SER A 226 14.33 -26.89 5.70
CA SER A 226 14.20 -28.13 4.90
C SER A 226 13.06 -28.29 3.89
N GLU A 227 12.04 -27.43 3.87
CA GLU A 227 11.05 -27.34 2.78
C GLU A 227 10.82 -25.84 2.47
N GLY A 228 11.88 -25.16 2.03
CA GLY A 228 11.90 -23.70 1.89
C GLY A 228 10.74 -23.16 1.06
N PHE A 229 10.24 -21.96 1.41
CA PHE A 229 9.54 -21.15 0.40
C PHE A 229 10.48 -21.04 -0.80
N PRO A 230 10.10 -21.46 -2.01
CA PRO A 230 11.04 -21.60 -3.11
C PRO A 230 11.37 -20.22 -3.69
N LEU A 231 12.09 -19.39 -2.91
CA LEU A 231 12.76 -18.18 -3.37
C LEU A 231 14.08 -18.50 -4.05
N ALA A 232 14.65 -19.69 -3.79
CA ALA A 232 15.80 -20.18 -4.53
C ALA A 232 15.49 -20.14 -6.04
N GLY A 233 16.30 -19.38 -6.79
CA GLY A 233 16.11 -19.13 -8.21
C GLY A 233 15.04 -18.09 -8.58
N ARG A 234 14.24 -17.60 -7.62
CA ARG A 234 13.27 -16.53 -7.85
C ARG A 234 13.93 -15.16 -7.87
N LEU A 235 13.34 -14.25 -8.63
CA LEU A 235 13.67 -12.84 -8.61
C LEU A 235 12.80 -12.12 -7.57
N ILE A 236 13.44 -11.43 -6.63
CA ILE A 236 12.76 -10.65 -5.58
C ILE A 236 13.41 -9.27 -5.42
N SER A 237 12.59 -8.26 -5.13
CA SER A 237 13.03 -6.91 -4.73
C SER A 237 12.61 -6.64 -3.29
N THR A 238 13.57 -6.26 -2.46
CA THR A 238 13.37 -5.86 -1.06
C THR A 238 14.09 -4.57 -0.77
N VAL A 239 14.05 -4.09 0.48
CA VAL A 239 14.82 -2.90 0.88
C VAL A 239 16.31 -3.15 0.56
N PRO A 240 16.96 -2.30 -0.26
CA PRO A 240 18.38 -2.42 -0.54
C PRO A 240 19.21 -2.18 0.73
N LEU A 241 20.27 -2.97 0.92
CA LEU A 241 21.14 -2.88 2.10
C LEU A 241 21.74 -1.47 2.26
N ALA A 242 22.10 -0.82 1.14
CA ALA A 242 22.65 0.53 1.15
C ALA A 242 21.64 1.61 1.59
N GLU A 243 20.34 1.35 1.47
CA GLU A 243 19.26 2.19 1.99
C GLU A 243 18.99 1.86 3.45
N GLU A 244 18.87 0.56 3.76
CA GLU A 244 18.65 0.03 5.12
C GLU A 244 19.73 0.55 6.10
N ALA A 245 20.99 0.61 5.68
CA ALA A 245 22.14 1.10 6.45
C ALA A 245 22.05 2.58 6.87
N ARG A 246 21.11 3.35 6.31
CA ARG A 246 20.90 4.77 6.67
C ARG A 246 19.96 4.93 7.86
N HIS A 247 19.25 3.88 8.24
CA HIS A 247 18.26 3.94 9.32
C HIS A 247 18.87 3.62 10.69
N PRO A 248 18.37 4.24 11.77
CA PRO A 248 18.92 4.05 13.12
C PRO A 248 18.70 2.63 13.67
N TYR A 249 17.76 1.88 13.11
CA TYR A 249 17.45 0.50 13.50
C TYR A 249 18.27 -0.55 12.74
N PHE A 250 19.17 -0.18 11.82
CA PHE A 250 19.92 -1.12 10.98
C PHE A 250 20.58 -2.25 11.79
N GLY A 251 21.33 -1.90 12.83
CA GLY A 251 22.04 -2.87 13.67
C GLY A 251 21.15 -3.65 14.66
N LEU A 252 19.84 -3.42 14.65
CA LEU A 252 18.87 -4.04 15.55
C LEU A 252 17.92 -5.00 14.82
N LEU A 253 17.94 -5.01 13.48
CA LEU A 253 17.13 -5.92 12.69
C LEU A 253 17.57 -7.38 12.92
N PRO A 254 16.64 -8.36 12.87
CA PRO A 254 16.98 -9.77 13.08
C PRO A 254 17.87 -10.33 11.96
N LEU A 255 17.75 -9.77 10.75
CA LEU A 255 18.56 -10.05 9.58
C LEU A 255 18.41 -8.90 8.58
N HIS A 256 19.28 -8.88 7.57
CA HIS A 256 19.21 -7.95 6.45
C HIS A 256 18.59 -8.66 5.24
N LEU A 257 17.43 -8.20 4.77
CA LEU A 257 16.60 -8.93 3.81
C LEU A 257 17.32 -9.23 2.50
N GLU A 258 18.00 -8.25 1.91
CA GLU A 258 18.73 -8.42 0.65
C GLU A 258 19.83 -9.50 0.77
N LEU A 259 20.62 -9.44 1.84
CA LEU A 259 21.69 -10.41 2.10
C LEU A 259 21.14 -11.80 2.40
N HIS A 260 20.07 -11.87 3.20
CA HIS A 260 19.45 -13.13 3.57
C HIS A 260 18.86 -13.83 2.35
N PHE A 261 18.07 -13.15 1.52
CA PHE A 261 17.48 -13.77 0.33
C PHE A 261 18.56 -14.17 -0.70
N ALA A 262 19.62 -13.38 -0.86
CA ALA A 262 20.75 -13.76 -1.69
C ALA A 262 21.45 -15.04 -1.17
N ALA A 263 21.64 -15.16 0.15
CA ALA A 263 22.22 -16.34 0.78
C ALA A 263 21.33 -17.59 0.63
N GLU A 264 20.01 -17.42 0.63
CA GLU A 264 19.01 -18.47 0.36
C GLU A 264 18.84 -18.78 -1.15
N GLY A 265 19.66 -18.18 -2.03
CA GLY A 265 19.72 -18.48 -3.46
C GLY A 265 18.69 -17.71 -4.31
N ALA A 266 18.04 -16.68 -3.78
CA ALA A 266 17.22 -15.77 -4.57
C ALA A 266 18.10 -14.82 -5.38
N ARG A 267 17.58 -14.39 -6.54
CA ARG A 267 18.16 -13.30 -7.31
C ARG A 267 17.55 -12.00 -6.79
N THR A 268 18.38 -11.12 -6.24
CA THR A 268 17.91 -9.80 -5.80
C THR A 268 17.97 -8.82 -6.97
N ALA A 269 16.93 -8.02 -7.13
CA ALA A 269 16.93 -6.90 -8.05
C ALA A 269 16.94 -5.60 -7.23
N ALA A 270 18.02 -4.82 -7.36
CA ALA A 270 18.05 -3.46 -6.84
C ALA A 270 17.52 -2.51 -7.93
N ALA A 271 16.48 -1.74 -7.62
CA ALA A 271 16.06 -0.65 -8.50
C ALA A 271 17.14 0.45 -8.48
N PRO A 272 17.75 0.81 -9.62
CA PRO A 272 18.72 1.90 -9.65
C PRO A 272 18.03 3.22 -9.28
N GLY A 273 18.57 3.95 -8.29
CA GLY A 273 18.18 5.33 -8.02
C GLY A 273 16.76 5.52 -7.46
N GLY A 274 16.19 4.53 -6.78
CA GLY A 274 14.88 4.68 -6.12
C GLY A 274 13.69 4.68 -7.09
N SER A 275 13.87 4.22 -8.33
CA SER A 275 12.75 4.04 -9.25
C SER A 275 11.78 2.97 -8.72
N GLU A 276 10.48 3.18 -8.95
CA GLU A 276 9.33 2.32 -8.61
C GLU A 276 9.37 0.96 -9.34
N GLY A 277 10.42 0.18 -9.10
CA GLY A 277 10.63 -1.11 -9.75
C GLY A 277 9.75 -2.17 -9.12
N LEU A 278 8.75 -2.63 -9.85
CA LEU A 278 8.03 -3.85 -9.54
C LEU A 278 8.77 -5.05 -10.13
N VAL A 279 9.06 -6.06 -9.32
CA VAL A 279 9.56 -7.35 -9.76
C VAL A 279 8.41 -8.35 -9.75
N ILE A 280 8.16 -8.98 -10.89
CA ILE A 280 7.15 -10.03 -11.04
C ILE A 280 7.86 -11.34 -11.42
N ASP A 281 7.73 -12.35 -10.57
CA ASP A 281 8.22 -13.71 -10.82
C ASP A 281 7.10 -14.73 -10.56
N GLY A 282 6.40 -15.10 -11.63
CA GLY A 282 5.26 -16.00 -11.56
C GLY A 282 4.12 -15.42 -10.71
N GLN A 283 3.93 -16.00 -9.51
CA GLN A 283 2.90 -15.56 -8.54
C GLN A 283 3.47 -14.65 -7.44
N LEU A 284 4.78 -14.43 -7.43
CA LEU A 284 5.43 -13.51 -6.50
C LEU A 284 5.55 -12.14 -7.17
N VAL A 285 5.03 -11.11 -6.50
CA VAL A 285 5.19 -9.71 -6.89
C VAL A 285 5.90 -8.98 -5.76
N SER A 286 6.97 -8.27 -6.04
CA SER A 286 7.76 -7.61 -4.98
C SER A 286 8.26 -6.23 -5.39
N ALA A 287 8.42 -5.36 -4.39
CA ALA A 287 9.01 -4.04 -4.55
C ALA A 287 9.75 -3.62 -3.26
N SER A 288 10.74 -2.75 -3.41
CA SER A 288 11.64 -2.36 -2.31
C SER A 288 11.03 -1.41 -1.28
N SER A 289 10.01 -0.62 -1.65
CA SER A 289 9.48 0.47 -0.82
C SER A 289 7.95 0.53 -0.86
N GLU A 290 7.39 1.31 0.06
CA GLU A 290 5.94 1.56 0.13
C GLU A 290 5.38 2.39 -1.04
N THR A 291 6.22 3.10 -1.79
CA THR A 291 5.76 3.93 -2.93
C THR A 291 5.10 3.09 -4.03
N ALA A 292 5.48 1.82 -4.15
CA ALA A 292 4.91 0.88 -5.11
C ALA A 292 3.59 0.22 -4.65
N THR A 293 3.04 0.57 -3.48
CA THR A 293 1.88 -0.12 -2.88
C THR A 293 0.67 -0.22 -3.81
N GLU A 294 0.27 0.90 -4.42
CA GLU A 294 -0.90 0.93 -5.32
C GLU A 294 -0.68 0.06 -6.56
N LEU A 295 0.49 0.21 -7.21
CA LEU A 295 0.83 -0.52 -8.42
C LEU A 295 0.93 -2.03 -8.15
N LEU A 296 1.61 -2.42 -7.09
CA LEU A 296 1.78 -3.81 -6.70
C LEU A 296 0.43 -4.46 -6.43
N LEU A 297 -0.45 -3.82 -5.66
CA LEU A 297 -1.77 -4.39 -5.35
C LEU A 297 -2.64 -4.54 -6.60
N ARG A 298 -2.62 -3.56 -7.53
CA ARG A 298 -3.33 -3.69 -8.81
C ARG A 298 -2.84 -4.87 -9.62
N VAL A 299 -1.52 -5.10 -9.66
CA VAL A 299 -0.93 -6.26 -10.35
C VAL A 299 -1.33 -7.57 -9.68
N LEU A 300 -1.33 -7.64 -8.34
CA LEU A 300 -1.81 -8.83 -7.62
C LEU A 300 -3.26 -9.16 -7.96
N ILE A 301 -4.13 -8.15 -7.95
CA ILE A 301 -5.55 -8.30 -8.28
C ILE A 301 -5.72 -8.79 -9.73
N LEU A 302 -4.93 -8.25 -10.66
CA LEU A 302 -4.94 -8.70 -12.05
C LEU A 302 -4.51 -10.17 -12.18
N LEU A 303 -3.42 -10.57 -11.53
CA LEU A 303 -2.95 -11.96 -11.51
C LEU A 303 -4.01 -12.89 -10.94
N ALA A 304 -4.64 -12.52 -9.82
CA ALA A 304 -5.68 -13.31 -9.18
C ALA A 304 -6.91 -13.47 -10.10
N SER A 305 -7.33 -12.39 -10.78
CA SER A 305 -8.41 -12.41 -11.76
C SER A 305 -8.12 -13.36 -12.92
N MET A 306 -6.91 -13.32 -13.48
CA MET A 306 -6.51 -14.22 -14.58
C MET A 306 -6.52 -15.69 -14.16
N GLN A 307 -6.07 -16.00 -12.95
CA GLN A 307 -6.11 -17.37 -12.43
C GLN A 307 -7.53 -17.89 -12.25
N GLN A 308 -8.43 -17.06 -11.73
CA GLN A 308 -9.84 -17.44 -11.60
C GLN A 308 -10.45 -17.74 -12.96
N GLN A 309 -10.15 -16.94 -14.00
CA GLN A 309 -10.64 -17.21 -15.35
C GLN A 309 -10.12 -18.54 -15.90
N GLN A 310 -8.84 -18.86 -15.69
CA GLN A 310 -8.25 -20.13 -16.14
C GLN A 310 -8.83 -21.37 -15.43
N GLN A 311 -9.28 -21.23 -14.18
CA GLN A 311 -9.92 -22.33 -13.44
C GLN A 311 -11.35 -22.64 -13.91
N HIS A 312 -11.99 -21.73 -14.64
CA HIS A 312 -13.36 -21.89 -15.14
C HIS A 312 -13.41 -22.27 -16.64
N GLN A 313 -12.27 -22.43 -17.30
CA GLN A 313 -12.13 -22.92 -18.68
C GLN A 313 -11.75 -24.39 -18.68
#